data_AF-A0A535HLY8-F1
#
_entry.id   AF-A0A535HLY8-F1
#
_cell.length_a   1.000
_cell.length_b   1.000
_cell.length_c   1.000
_cell.angle_alpha   90.00
_cell.angle_beta   90.00
_cell.angle_gamma   90.00
#
_symmetry.space_group_name_H-M   'P 1'
#
loop_
_entity.id
_entity.type
_entity.pdbx_description
1 polymer ?
#
loop_
_entity_poly.entity_id
_entity_poly.type
_entity_poly.pdbx_seq_one_letter_code
_entity_poly.pdbx_strand_id
1 'polypeptide(L)'
;LRVRGYLSMVVADPWDGPTPGAVVADLSRRFLDFGCDEISLGDTIGVGTPGEITPLLSALRRADVPLAKVAFHFHDTYGQALANVLAAMAEGITIFDASVGGIGGSPFAKMAGGNLATEDLVWMCKGMRIETGISPAG
;
A
#
# COMPACT_ATOMS: atom_id res chain seq x y z
N LEU A 1 -13.20 20.26 -1.78
CA LEU A 1 -12.64 19.31 -0.79
C LEU A 1 -11.95 18.22 -1.59
N ARG A 2 -10.72 17.79 -1.23
CA ARG A 2 -10.12 16.60 -1.85
C ARG A 2 -10.60 15.34 -1.13
N VAL A 3 -10.82 14.26 -1.86
CA VAL A 3 -11.33 12.98 -1.33
C VAL A 3 -10.36 11.86 -1.69
N ARG A 4 -9.92 11.10 -0.68
CA ARG A 4 -9.13 9.89 -0.85
C ARG A 4 -9.95 8.67 -0.46
N GLY A 5 -10.02 7.70 -1.37
CA GLY A 5 -10.64 6.39 -1.11
C GLY A 5 -9.66 5.40 -0.49
N TYR A 6 -10.15 4.49 0.34
CA TYR A 6 -9.38 3.34 0.84
C TYR A 6 -10.06 2.04 0.43
N LEU A 7 -9.27 1.13 -0.13
CA LEU A 7 -9.66 -0.25 -0.40
C LEU A 7 -8.86 -1.17 0.53
N SER A 8 -9.53 -1.87 1.43
CA SER A 8 -8.92 -2.88 2.30
C SER A 8 -8.80 -4.24 1.60
N MET A 9 -8.01 -5.14 2.19
CA MET A 9 -7.88 -6.54 1.76
C MET A 9 -7.49 -6.69 0.29
N VAL A 10 -6.60 -5.82 -0.21
CA VAL A 10 -6.25 -5.79 -1.65
C VAL A 10 -5.38 -6.97 -2.09
N VAL A 11 -4.77 -7.67 -1.13
CA VAL A 11 -4.00 -8.90 -1.37
C VAL A 11 -4.81 -10.12 -0.95
N ALA A 12 -5.32 -10.12 0.28
CA ALA A 12 -6.14 -11.19 0.80
C ALA A 12 -7.04 -10.70 1.94
N ASP A 13 -8.15 -11.40 2.12
CA ASP A 13 -9.09 -11.28 3.22
C ASP A 13 -8.91 -12.47 4.20
N PRO A 14 -8.97 -12.26 5.54
CA PRO A 14 -8.73 -13.32 6.50
C PRO A 14 -9.81 -14.41 6.54
N TRP A 15 -10.95 -14.22 5.86
CA TRP A 15 -12.04 -15.18 5.72
C TRP A 15 -12.08 -15.79 4.32
N ASP A 16 -12.03 -14.96 3.28
CA ASP A 16 -12.21 -15.40 1.88
C ASP A 16 -10.89 -15.77 1.18
N GLY A 17 -9.74 -15.47 1.77
CA GLY A 17 -8.42 -15.77 1.21
C GLY A 17 -7.97 -14.75 0.15
N PRO A 18 -7.19 -15.17 -0.87
CA PRO A 18 -6.60 -14.25 -1.83
C PRO A 18 -7.62 -13.42 -2.62
N THR A 19 -7.37 -12.12 -2.72
CA THR A 19 -8.20 -11.17 -3.46
C THR A 19 -7.72 -11.08 -4.92
N PRO A 20 -8.57 -11.38 -5.92
CA PRO A 20 -8.17 -11.27 -7.31
C PRO A 20 -7.85 -9.82 -7.69
N GLY A 21 -6.66 -9.57 -8.27
CA GLY A 21 -6.25 -8.22 -8.66
C GLY A 21 -7.19 -7.52 -9.65
N ALA A 22 -7.95 -8.28 -10.46
CA ALA A 22 -8.99 -7.73 -11.33
C ALA A 22 -10.15 -7.09 -10.55
N VAL A 23 -10.52 -7.65 -9.39
CA VAL A 23 -11.54 -7.07 -8.50
C VAL A 23 -11.03 -5.77 -7.89
N VAL A 24 -9.78 -5.74 -7.42
CA VAL A 24 -9.15 -4.52 -6.90
C VAL A 24 -9.09 -3.44 -7.97
N ALA A 25 -8.77 -3.80 -9.22
CA ALA A 25 -8.72 -2.88 -10.35
C ALA A 25 -10.08 -2.28 -10.71
N ASP A 26 -11.14 -3.10 -10.75
CA ASP A 26 -12.51 -2.62 -10.98
C ASP A 26 -12.95 -1.64 -9.89
N LEU A 27 -12.75 -2.01 -8.61
CA LEU A 27 -13.10 -1.14 -7.49
C LEU A 27 -12.30 0.16 -7.50
N SER A 28 -11.00 0.07 -7.78
CA SER A 28 -10.12 1.24 -7.93
C SER A 28 -10.65 2.21 -8.98
N ARG A 29 -11.04 1.70 -10.14
CA ARG A 29 -11.63 2.50 -11.22
C ARG A 29 -12.92 3.17 -10.78
N ARG A 30 -13.81 2.42 -10.14
CA ARG A 30 -15.11 2.93 -9.65
C ARG A 30 -14.96 4.04 -8.62
N PHE A 31 -13.99 3.93 -7.70
CA PHE A 31 -13.71 5.00 -6.73
C PHE A 31 -13.29 6.30 -7.42
N LEU A 32 -12.44 6.20 -8.44
CA LEU A 32 -12.02 7.36 -9.24
C LEU A 32 -13.19 7.93 -10.06
N ASP A 33 -14.03 7.08 -10.65
CA ASP A 33 -15.23 7.50 -11.39
C ASP A 33 -16.28 8.19 -10.50
N PHE A 34 -16.35 7.82 -9.22
CA PHE A 34 -17.15 8.51 -8.21
C PHE A 34 -16.52 9.81 -7.68
N GLY A 35 -15.36 10.21 -8.20
CA GLY A 35 -14.74 11.49 -7.90
C GLY A 35 -13.69 11.46 -6.80
N CYS A 36 -13.15 10.29 -6.43
CA CYS A 36 -11.95 10.25 -5.59
C CYS A 36 -10.75 10.85 -6.35
N ASP A 37 -10.00 11.72 -5.69
CA ASP A 37 -8.77 12.31 -6.22
C ASP A 37 -7.62 11.30 -6.20
N GLU A 38 -7.62 10.42 -5.20
CA GLU A 38 -6.60 9.40 -4.92
C GLU A 38 -7.25 8.16 -4.30
N ILE A 39 -6.64 6.99 -4.48
CA ILE A 39 -7.01 5.74 -3.84
C ILE A 39 -5.81 5.13 -3.11
N SER A 40 -6.03 4.67 -1.87
CA SER A 40 -5.06 3.89 -1.12
C SER A 40 -5.44 2.42 -1.11
N LEU A 41 -4.51 1.57 -1.54
CA LEU A 41 -4.67 0.13 -1.57
C LEU A 41 -4.03 -0.49 -0.32
N GLY A 42 -4.86 -1.08 0.53
CA GLY A 42 -4.47 -1.59 1.84
C GLY A 42 -4.22 -3.09 1.86
N ASP A 43 -2.98 -3.50 2.12
CA ASP A 43 -2.66 -4.86 2.57
C ASP A 43 -2.97 -4.96 4.07
N THR A 44 -4.25 -5.06 4.38
CA THR A 44 -4.79 -4.85 5.73
C THR A 44 -4.34 -5.89 6.75
N ILE A 45 -3.96 -7.08 6.31
CA ILE A 45 -3.46 -8.15 7.17
C ILE A 45 -1.95 -8.38 7.02
N GLY A 46 -1.28 -7.60 6.17
CA GLY A 46 0.18 -7.59 6.01
C GLY A 46 0.75 -8.86 5.41
N VAL A 47 -0.05 -9.61 4.63
CA VAL A 47 0.37 -10.90 4.03
C VAL A 47 0.97 -10.73 2.63
N GLY A 48 0.84 -9.54 2.05
CA GLY A 48 1.34 -9.21 0.74
C GLY A 48 2.83 -9.45 0.62
N THR A 49 3.22 -9.96 -0.53
CA THR A 49 4.62 -10.11 -0.93
C THR A 49 4.90 -9.35 -2.22
N PRO A 50 6.17 -9.04 -2.54
CA PRO A 50 6.52 -8.40 -3.81
C PRO A 50 5.98 -9.13 -5.04
N GLY A 51 5.92 -10.46 -4.96
CA GLY A 51 5.36 -11.33 -6.01
C GLY A 51 3.85 -11.17 -6.24
N GLU A 52 3.11 -10.59 -5.29
CA GLU A 52 1.68 -10.28 -5.41
C GLU A 52 1.44 -8.82 -5.77
N ILE A 53 2.28 -7.90 -5.29
CA ILE A 53 2.15 -6.46 -5.55
C ILE A 53 2.38 -6.14 -7.04
N THR A 54 3.39 -6.73 -7.67
CA THR A 54 3.67 -6.48 -9.09
C THR A 54 2.53 -6.94 -10.01
N PRO A 55 1.97 -8.16 -9.89
CA PRO A 55 0.79 -8.57 -10.65
C PRO A 55 -0.46 -7.71 -10.36
N LEU A 56 -0.66 -7.28 -9.11
CA LEU A 56 -1.75 -6.36 -8.77
C LEU A 56 -1.62 -5.04 -9.54
N LEU A 57 -0.44 -4.42 -9.54
CA LEU A 57 -0.19 -3.19 -10.30
C LEU A 57 -0.35 -3.39 -11.80
N SER A 58 0.04 -4.57 -12.31
CA SER A 58 -0.21 -4.96 -13.70
C SER A 58 -1.71 -5.02 -14.02
N ALA A 59 -2.54 -5.50 -13.09
CA ALA A 59 -4.00 -5.51 -13.24
C ALA A 59 -4.59 -4.09 -13.23
N LEU A 60 -4.13 -3.21 -12.34
CA LEU A 60 -4.54 -1.80 -12.31
C LEU A 60 -4.25 -1.11 -13.65
N ARG A 61 -3.05 -1.31 -14.22
CA ARG A 61 -2.68 -0.74 -15.52
C ARG A 61 -3.57 -1.26 -16.65
N ARG A 62 -3.88 -2.57 -16.67
CA ARG A 62 -4.78 -3.15 -17.68
C ARG A 62 -6.19 -2.57 -17.61
N ALA A 63 -6.63 -2.15 -16.42
CA ALA A 63 -7.93 -1.50 -16.20
C ALA A 63 -7.88 0.03 -16.36
N ASP A 64 -6.78 0.59 -16.89
CA ASP A 64 -6.59 2.03 -17.09
C ASP A 64 -6.77 2.86 -15.79
N VAL A 65 -6.30 2.30 -14.68
CA VAL A 65 -6.19 3.02 -13.40
C VAL A 65 -4.90 3.84 -13.43
N PRO A 66 -4.98 5.19 -13.31
CA PRO A 66 -3.79 6.04 -13.32
C PRO A 66 -2.98 5.85 -12.03
N LEU A 67 -1.80 5.21 -12.14
CA LEU A 67 -0.94 4.92 -10.98
C LEU A 67 -0.47 6.17 -10.22
N ALA A 68 -0.44 7.34 -10.85
CA ALA A 68 -0.16 8.61 -10.18
C ALA A 68 -1.22 9.01 -9.13
N LYS A 69 -2.39 8.36 -9.15
CA LYS A 69 -3.47 8.51 -8.15
C LYS A 69 -3.56 7.32 -7.20
N VAL A 70 -2.60 6.40 -7.26
CA VAL A 70 -2.57 5.20 -6.43
C VAL A 70 -1.51 5.39 -5.35
N ALA A 71 -1.93 5.09 -4.13
CA ALA A 71 -1.07 4.97 -2.98
C ALA A 71 -1.20 3.56 -2.39
N PHE A 72 -0.23 3.15 -1.59
CA PHE A 72 -0.30 1.90 -0.85
C PHE A 72 -0.26 2.11 0.66
N HIS A 73 -1.03 1.28 1.37
CA HIS A 73 -1.01 1.14 2.82
C HIS A 73 -0.62 -0.28 3.16
N PHE A 74 0.66 -0.51 3.42
CA PHE A 74 1.17 -1.83 3.79
C PHE A 74 1.24 -1.96 5.31
N HIS A 75 0.62 -3.01 5.84
CA HIS A 75 0.92 -3.46 7.20
C HIS A 75 2.19 -4.29 7.21
N ASP A 76 2.94 -4.21 8.31
CA ASP A 76 4.20 -4.93 8.47
C ASP A 76 4.07 -6.15 9.38
N THR A 77 2.85 -6.71 9.48
CA THR A 77 2.52 -7.88 10.31
C THR A 77 3.44 -9.09 10.06
N TYR A 78 3.90 -9.27 8.82
CA TYR A 78 4.82 -10.35 8.43
C TYR A 78 6.19 -9.84 7.97
N GLY A 79 6.55 -8.58 8.28
CA GLY A 79 7.85 -8.00 7.93
C GLY A 79 8.06 -7.75 6.43
N GLN A 80 6.97 -7.64 5.65
CA GLN A 80 7.01 -7.52 4.19
C GLN A 80 6.83 -6.08 3.70
N ALA A 81 6.48 -5.12 4.56
CA ALA A 81 6.00 -3.83 4.12
C ALA A 81 7.04 -3.04 3.32
N LEU A 82 8.30 -2.94 3.79
CA LEU A 82 9.36 -2.26 3.03
C LEU A 82 9.69 -2.94 1.70
N ALA A 83 9.66 -4.27 1.65
CA ALA A 83 9.87 -5.02 0.41
C ALA A 83 8.75 -4.73 -0.60
N ASN A 84 7.50 -4.65 -0.13
CA ASN A 84 6.34 -4.29 -0.93
C ASN A 84 6.39 -2.84 -1.41
N VAL A 85 6.84 -1.90 -0.55
CA VAL A 85 7.10 -0.51 -0.95
C VAL A 85 8.12 -0.49 -2.09
N LEU A 86 9.26 -1.17 -1.95
CA LEU A 86 10.30 -1.19 -2.98
C LEU A 86 9.78 -1.76 -4.31
N ALA A 87 8.99 -2.84 -4.25
CA ALA A 87 8.36 -3.42 -5.43
C ALA A 87 7.38 -2.44 -6.10
N ALA A 88 6.54 -1.76 -5.32
CA ALA A 88 5.61 -0.76 -5.82
C ALA A 88 6.32 0.49 -6.39
N MET A 89 7.42 0.93 -5.76
CA MET A 89 8.26 2.03 -6.26
C MET A 89 8.88 1.70 -7.62
N ALA A 90 9.37 0.48 -7.80
CA ALA A 90 9.91 0.02 -9.09
C ALA A 90 8.87 0.07 -10.23
N GLU A 91 7.59 -0.01 -9.86
CA GLU A 91 6.44 0.08 -10.76
C GLU A 91 5.89 1.53 -10.88
N GLY A 92 6.54 2.51 -10.26
CA GLY A 92 6.23 3.93 -10.39
C GLY A 92 5.26 4.49 -9.34
N ILE A 93 4.93 3.75 -8.27
CA ILE A 93 4.19 4.29 -7.14
C ILE A 93 5.08 5.21 -6.31
N THR A 94 4.53 6.36 -5.91
CA THR A 94 5.28 7.42 -5.19
C THR A 94 4.62 7.85 -3.88
N ILE A 95 3.48 7.28 -3.53
CA ILE A 95 2.69 7.65 -2.35
C ILE A 95 2.47 6.42 -1.49
N PHE A 96 2.87 6.50 -0.23
CA PHE A 96 2.80 5.40 0.73
C PHE A 96 2.32 5.91 2.08
N ASP A 97 1.39 5.17 2.68
CA ASP A 97 0.93 5.42 4.04
C ASP A 97 1.82 4.69 5.04
N ALA A 98 2.11 5.35 6.16
CA ALA A 98 2.88 4.81 7.26
C ALA A 98 2.38 5.41 8.59
N SER A 99 2.84 4.86 9.70
CA SER A 99 2.52 5.35 11.04
C SER A 99 3.80 5.59 11.84
N VAL A 100 3.84 6.67 12.63
CA VAL A 100 4.99 6.97 13.50
C VAL A 100 5.17 5.82 14.49
N GLY A 101 6.41 5.34 14.63
CA GLY A 101 6.75 4.19 15.47
C GLY A 101 6.04 2.88 15.10
N GLY A 102 5.44 2.80 13.91
CA GLY A 102 4.63 1.65 13.49
C GLY A 102 3.31 1.50 14.28
N ILE A 103 2.83 2.57 14.92
CA ILE A 103 1.65 2.52 15.79
C ILE A 103 0.41 2.06 15.02
N GLY A 104 -0.37 1.21 15.66
CA GLY A 104 -1.63 0.67 15.12
C GLY A 104 -1.48 -0.80 14.77
N GLY A 105 -2.50 -1.33 14.12
CA GLY A 105 -2.54 -2.73 13.69
C GLY A 105 -3.96 -3.20 13.45
N SER A 106 -4.08 -4.30 12.73
CA SER A 106 -5.39 -4.90 12.46
C SER A 106 -5.80 -5.77 13.65
N PRO A 107 -7.02 -5.61 14.22
CA PRO A 107 -7.52 -6.54 15.22
C PRO A 107 -7.69 -7.97 14.67
N PHE A 108 -7.59 -8.14 13.34
CA PHE A 108 -7.66 -9.43 12.66
C PHE A 108 -6.28 -10.07 12.42
N ALA A 109 -5.19 -9.32 12.60
CA ALA A 109 -3.83 -9.85 12.53
C ALA A 109 -3.47 -10.53 13.85
N LYS A 110 -3.17 -11.84 13.80
CA LYS A 110 -2.84 -12.65 14.99
C LYS A 110 -1.41 -12.46 15.49
N MET A 111 -0.54 -11.83 14.71
CA MET A 111 0.88 -11.63 15.05
C MET A 111 1.18 -10.16 15.38
N ALA A 112 2.26 -9.97 16.15
CA ALA A 112 2.78 -8.64 16.47
C ALA A 112 3.26 -7.94 15.19
N GLY A 113 2.58 -6.86 14.81
CA GLY A 113 2.98 -5.99 13.71
C GLY A 113 1.79 -5.18 13.20
N GLY A 114 2.03 -3.88 13.04
CA GLY A 114 1.00 -2.88 12.75
C GLY A 114 1.14 -2.29 11.36
N ASN A 115 1.01 -0.98 11.30
CA ASN A 115 1.37 -0.21 10.12
C ASN A 115 2.89 -0.26 9.90
N LEU A 116 3.34 -0.05 8.65
CA LEU A 116 4.74 0.29 8.38
C LEU A 116 5.17 1.50 9.20
N ALA A 117 6.33 1.42 9.86
CA ALA A 117 6.88 2.55 10.59
C ALA A 117 7.37 3.65 9.62
N THR A 118 7.00 4.90 9.92
CA THR A 118 7.37 6.05 9.09
C THR A 118 8.89 6.25 9.05
N GLU A 119 9.54 6.02 10.18
CA GLU A 119 10.97 6.14 10.39
C GLU A 119 11.73 5.16 9.50
N ASP A 120 11.26 3.91 9.42
CA ASP A 120 11.87 2.87 8.60
C ASP A 120 11.72 3.17 7.10
N LEU A 121 10.55 3.66 6.68
CA LEU A 121 10.30 4.10 5.31
C LEU A 121 11.20 5.29 4.93
N VAL A 122 11.26 6.32 5.77
CA VAL A 122 12.10 7.50 5.55
C VAL A 122 13.59 7.11 5.54
N TRP A 123 14.00 6.19 6.41
CA TRP A 123 15.36 5.67 6.44
C TRP A 123 15.73 4.94 5.15
N MET A 124 14.85 4.07 4.65
CA MET A 124 15.02 3.40 3.35
C MET A 124 15.15 4.42 2.21
N CYS A 125 14.22 5.39 2.12
CA CYS A 125 14.25 6.45 1.11
C CYS A 125 15.55 7.27 1.17
N LYS A 126 16.01 7.63 2.37
CA LYS A 126 17.30 8.32 2.57
C LYS A 126 18.47 7.49 2.03
N GLY A 127 18.52 6.20 2.34
CA GLY A 127 19.55 5.29 1.83
C GLY A 127 19.53 5.15 0.30
N MET A 128 18.33 5.18 -0.29
CA MET A 128 18.11 5.15 -1.75
C MET A 128 18.27 6.51 -2.43
N ARG A 129 18.50 7.59 -1.67
CA ARG A 129 18.58 8.98 -2.17
C ARG A 129 17.28 9.47 -2.82
N ILE A 130 16.14 9.01 -2.29
CA ILE A 130 14.81 9.49 -2.65
C ILE A 130 14.42 10.61 -1.68
N GLU A 131 14.05 11.76 -2.23
CA GLU A 131 13.60 12.91 -1.44
C GLU A 131 12.17 12.69 -0.94
N THR A 132 11.98 12.81 0.38
CA THR A 132 10.66 12.72 1.02
C THR A 132 10.21 14.04 1.64
N GLY A 133 11.13 15.01 1.82
CA GLY A 133 10.89 16.24 2.58
C GLY A 133 10.74 16.02 4.09
N ILE A 134 10.96 14.81 4.61
CA ILE A 134 10.84 14.47 6.03
C ILE A 134 12.25 14.30 6.64
N SER A 135 12.49 14.93 7.79
CA SER A 135 13.73 14.70 8.55
C SER A 135 13.60 13.42 9.38
N PRO A 136 14.53 12.46 9.27
CA PRO A 136 14.65 11.39 10.26
C PRO A 136 14.92 12.01 11.64
N ALA A 137 14.44 11.36 12.71
CA ALA A 137 14.94 11.64 14.06
C ALA A 137 16.45 11.31 14.09
N GLY A 138 17.24 12.19 14.73
CA GLY A 138 18.70 12.20 14.70
C GLY A 138 19.37 10.95 15.25
#